data_AF-A7RH96-F1
#
_entry.id   AF-A7RH96-F1
#
_cell.length_a   1.000
_cell.length_b   1.000
_cell.length_c   1.000
_cell.angle_alpha   90.00
_cell.angle_beta   90.00
_cell.angle_gamma   90.00
#
_symmetry.space_group_name_H-M   'P 1'
#
loop_
_entity.id
_entity.type
_entity.pdbx_description
1 polymer ?
#
loop_
_entity_poly.entity_id
_entity_poly.type
_entity_poly.pdbx_seq_one_letter_code
_entity_poly.pdbx_strand_id
1 'polypeptide(L)'
;MKLGTLVVLIILSVVLFQPFLNAQASLRFSSAKCRYRNFKQKVQIRDNPLCIPKKIRRSKCVGSCKSSAFPIVSAKGNQFRKICNCCTPIVEENEIVQFDGCEDTLTLPVIKRCECRPCGTRDEL
;
A
#
# COMPACT_ATOMS: atom_id res chain seq x y z
N MET A 1 -49.49 -24.29 -19.00
CA MET A 1 -48.68 -23.15 -18.51
C MET A 1 -47.28 -23.66 -18.22
N LYS A 2 -46.58 -24.09 -19.27
CA LYS A 2 -45.39 -23.46 -19.89
C LYS A 2 -44.18 -23.38 -18.97
N LEU A 3 -43.49 -24.52 -18.90
CA LEU A 3 -42.14 -24.74 -18.35
C LEU A 3 -41.15 -23.62 -18.70
N GLY A 4 -41.31 -22.99 -19.88
CA GLY A 4 -40.49 -21.86 -20.34
C GLY A 4 -40.58 -20.61 -19.45
N THR A 5 -41.70 -20.35 -18.78
CA THR A 5 -41.83 -19.17 -17.90
C THR A 5 -41.00 -19.33 -16.62
N LEU A 6 -40.85 -20.57 -16.13
CA LEU A 6 -40.06 -20.87 -14.94
C LEU A 6 -38.55 -20.67 -15.23
N VAL A 7 -38.09 -21.09 -16.40
CA VAL A 7 -36.69 -20.93 -16.84
C VAL A 7 -36.33 -19.45 -17.00
N VAL A 8 -37.23 -18.64 -17.57
CA VAL A 8 -37.00 -17.20 -17.73
C VAL A 8 -36.88 -16.49 -16.36
N LEU A 9 -37.69 -16.88 -15.37
CA LEU A 9 -37.62 -16.33 -14.01
C LEU A 9 -36.31 -16.68 -13.28
N ILE A 10 -35.77 -17.90 -13.50
CA ILE A 10 -34.49 -18.33 -12.91
C ILE A 10 -33.32 -17.59 -13.57
N ILE A 11 -33.37 -17.38 -14.90
CA ILE A 11 -32.31 -16.64 -15.59
C ILE A 11 -32.31 -15.16 -15.17
N LEU A 12 -33.49 -14.54 -15.02
CA LEU A 12 -33.60 -13.14 -14.59
C LEU A 12 -33.02 -12.92 -13.19
N SER A 13 -33.25 -13.86 -12.26
CA SER A 13 -32.76 -13.74 -10.88
C SER A 13 -31.24 -13.87 -10.78
N VAL A 14 -30.61 -14.73 -11.59
CA VAL A 14 -29.15 -14.87 -11.62
C VAL A 14 -28.48 -13.62 -12.20
N VAL A 15 -29.04 -13.02 -13.27
CA VAL A 15 -28.48 -11.82 -13.89
C VAL A 15 -28.59 -10.59 -12.97
N LEU A 16 -29.69 -10.46 -12.22
CA LEU A 16 -29.88 -9.34 -11.30
C LEU A 16 -29.10 -9.47 -9.97
N PHE A 17 -28.65 -10.68 -9.59
CA PHE A 17 -27.83 -10.90 -8.38
C PHE A 17 -26.32 -10.73 -8.59
N GLN A 18 -25.83 -10.79 -9.83
CA GLN A 18 -24.39 -10.67 -10.12
C GLN A 18 -23.74 -9.33 -9.70
N PRO A 19 -24.38 -8.14 -9.82
CA PRO A 19 -23.74 -6.89 -9.41
C PRO A 19 -23.59 -6.76 -7.88
N PHE A 20 -24.42 -7.42 -7.08
CA PHE A 20 -24.34 -7.37 -5.62
C PHE A 20 -23.14 -8.14 -5.05
N LEU A 21 -22.77 -9.27 -5.66
CA LEU A 21 -21.60 -10.05 -5.25
C LEU A 21 -20.28 -9.37 -5.65
N ASN A 22 -20.26 -8.70 -6.80
CA ASN A 22 -19.06 -8.00 -7.28
C ASN A 22 -18.80 -6.67 -6.55
N ALA A 23 -19.84 -6.01 -6.01
CA ALA A 23 -19.70 -4.79 -5.22
C ALA A 23 -19.05 -5.02 -3.84
N GLN A 24 -19.14 -6.22 -3.27
CA GLN A 24 -18.49 -6.53 -1.97
C GLN A 24 -16.99 -6.85 -2.09
N ALA A 25 -16.50 -7.15 -3.30
CA ALA A 25 -15.08 -7.43 -3.52
C ALA A 25 -14.20 -6.17 -3.48
N SER A 26 -14.76 -4.98 -3.75
CA SER A 26 -14.03 -3.71 -3.82
C SER A 26 -13.88 -2.98 -2.48
N LEU A 27 -14.51 -3.46 -1.40
CA LEU A 27 -14.45 -2.87 -0.04
C LEU A 27 -13.64 -3.72 0.96
N ARG A 28 -12.80 -4.63 0.49
CA ARG A 28 -11.77 -5.24 1.35
C ARG A 28 -10.59 -4.27 1.51
N PHE A 29 -10.82 -3.15 2.22
CA PHE A 29 -9.78 -2.52 3.03
C PHE A 29 -9.45 -3.52 4.16
N SER A 30 -8.77 -4.61 3.82
CA SER A 30 -8.08 -5.44 4.78
C SER A 30 -7.00 -4.55 5.39
N SER A 31 -7.31 -3.93 6.53
CA SER A 31 -6.36 -3.19 7.37
C SER A 31 -5.38 -4.19 7.99
N ALA A 32 -4.63 -4.89 7.14
CA ALA A 32 -3.53 -5.73 7.57
C ALA A 32 -2.62 -4.89 8.46
N LYS A 33 -2.24 -5.44 9.61
CA LYS A 33 -1.24 -4.82 10.50
C LYS A 33 0.00 -4.44 9.68
N CYS A 34 0.65 -3.35 10.05
CA CYS A 34 1.89 -2.90 9.42
C CYS A 34 2.87 -4.07 9.22
N ARG A 35 3.31 -4.26 7.97
CA ARG A 35 4.16 -5.38 7.56
C ARG A 35 5.03 -5.01 6.36
N TYR A 36 6.11 -5.75 6.18
CA TYR A 36 6.94 -5.66 5.00
C TYR A 36 6.33 -6.46 3.83
N ARG A 37 6.53 -5.98 2.60
CA ARG A 37 6.11 -6.65 1.38
C ARG A 37 7.14 -6.47 0.27
N ASN A 38 7.50 -7.59 -0.35
CA ASN A 38 8.41 -7.61 -1.50
C ASN A 38 7.65 -7.32 -2.80
N PHE A 39 8.31 -6.65 -3.74
CA PHE A 39 7.83 -6.41 -5.10
C PHE A 39 9.01 -6.35 -6.08
N LYS A 40 8.72 -6.51 -7.37
CA LYS A 40 9.72 -6.31 -8.44
C LYS A 40 9.58 -4.89 -8.98
N GLN A 41 10.70 -4.18 -9.10
CA GLN A 41 10.75 -2.85 -9.68
C GLN A 41 11.71 -2.84 -10.87
N LYS A 42 11.30 -2.21 -11.97
CA LYS A 42 12.22 -1.88 -13.07
C LYS A 42 12.90 -0.55 -12.74
N VAL A 43 14.21 -0.54 -12.73
CA VAL A 43 15.03 0.66 -12.54
C VAL A 43 15.77 1.00 -13.82
N GLN A 44 15.93 2.29 -14.08
CA GLN A 44 16.61 2.83 -15.26
C GLN A 44 17.26 4.15 -14.87
N ILE A 45 18.49 4.37 -15.34
CA ILE A 45 19.19 5.64 -15.23
C ILE A 45 18.71 6.51 -16.39
N ARG A 46 18.11 7.67 -16.09
CA ARG A 46 17.56 8.55 -17.12
C ARG A 46 18.64 9.26 -17.91
N ASP A 47 19.76 9.55 -17.27
CA ASP A 47 20.81 10.40 -17.81
C ASP A 47 21.78 9.64 -18.72
N ASN A 48 21.74 8.30 -18.71
CA ASN A 48 22.60 7.45 -19.53
C ASN A 48 21.77 6.38 -20.25
N PRO A 49 21.43 6.58 -21.55
CA PRO A 49 20.61 5.65 -22.31
C PRO A 49 21.33 4.35 -22.68
N LEU A 50 22.66 4.28 -22.53
CA LEU A 50 23.45 3.05 -22.74
C LEU A 50 23.24 2.06 -21.58
N CYS A 51 22.82 2.53 -20.40
CA CYS A 51 22.51 1.67 -19.27
C CYS A 51 21.27 0.82 -19.53
N ILE A 52 21.43 -0.50 -19.52
CA ILE A 52 20.33 -1.44 -19.75
C ILE A 52 19.41 -1.45 -18.52
N PRO A 53 18.09 -1.22 -18.68
CA PRO A 53 17.16 -1.22 -17.56
C PRO A 53 17.09 -2.59 -16.86
N LYS A 54 17.15 -2.60 -15.53
CA LYS A 54 17.22 -3.82 -14.72
C LYS A 54 15.96 -4.03 -13.89
N LYS A 55 15.54 -5.29 -13.71
CA LYS A 55 14.47 -5.66 -12.77
C LYS A 55 15.09 -6.13 -11.46
N ILE A 56 14.86 -5.37 -10.39
CA ILE A 56 15.38 -5.67 -9.05
C ILE A 56 14.25 -6.02 -8.08
N ARG A 57 14.57 -6.79 -7.03
CA ARG A 57 13.63 -7.06 -5.94
C ARG A 57 13.72 -5.93 -4.93
N ARG A 58 12.59 -5.35 -4.57
CA ARG A 58 12.48 -4.24 -3.61
C ARG A 58 11.48 -4.60 -2.53
N SER A 59 11.58 -3.90 -1.42
CA SER A 59 10.72 -4.06 -0.26
C SER A 59 10.00 -2.74 0.02
N LYS A 60 8.77 -2.80 0.53
CA LYS A 60 8.03 -1.65 1.03
C LYS A 60 7.20 -2.00 2.25
N CYS A 61 6.90 -0.99 3.05
CA CYS A 61 5.99 -1.12 4.18
C CYS A 61 4.54 -0.88 3.75
N VAL A 62 3.64 -1.74 4.17
CA VAL A 62 2.21 -1.66 3.86
C VAL A 62 1.39 -2.05 5.09
N GLY A 63 0.18 -1.52 5.18
CA GLY A 63 -0.76 -1.83 6.24
C GLY A 63 -1.14 -0.60 7.05
N SER A 64 -1.80 -0.86 8.18
CA SER A 64 -2.32 0.18 9.07
C SER A 64 -1.71 0.08 10.46
N CYS A 65 -1.56 1.22 11.10
CA CYS A 65 -1.14 1.36 12.49
C CYS A 65 -2.30 1.88 13.34
N LYS A 66 -2.29 1.56 14.63
CA LYS A 66 -3.30 2.08 15.57
C LYS A 66 -3.05 3.57 15.78
N SER A 67 -4.01 4.39 15.42
CA SER A 67 -4.03 5.83 15.67
C SER A 67 -5.30 6.17 16.44
N SER A 68 -5.24 7.16 17.32
CA SER A 68 -6.38 7.56 18.15
C SER A 68 -6.53 9.07 18.20
N ALA A 69 -7.76 9.52 18.35
CA ALA A 69 -8.08 10.90 18.65
C ALA A 69 -9.04 10.90 19.83
N PHE A 70 -8.73 11.68 20.87
CA PHE A 70 -9.58 11.80 22.04
C PHE A 70 -9.80 13.27 22.39
N PRO A 71 -11.01 13.63 22.84
CA PRO A 71 -11.30 14.99 23.24
C PRO A 71 -10.51 15.36 24.50
N ILE A 72 -10.04 16.60 24.56
CA ILE A 72 -9.49 17.24 25.75
C ILE A 72 -10.40 18.41 26.09
N VAL A 73 -10.87 18.46 27.33
CA VAL A 73 -11.57 19.62 27.87
C VAL A 73 -10.53 20.70 28.14
N SER A 74 -10.59 21.81 27.42
CA SER A 74 -9.72 22.97 27.61
C SER A 74 -10.56 24.23 27.81
N ALA A 75 -10.03 25.21 28.56
CA ALA A 75 -10.69 26.50 28.78
C ALA A 75 -10.99 27.26 27.48
N LYS A 76 -10.36 26.87 26.36
CA LYS A 76 -10.55 27.44 25.02
C LYS A 76 -11.54 26.67 24.13
N GLY A 77 -12.30 25.71 24.68
CA GLY A 77 -13.29 24.90 23.96
C GLY A 77 -12.85 23.47 23.65
N ASN A 78 -13.58 22.79 22.75
CA ASN A 78 -13.32 21.39 22.38
C ASN A 78 -12.02 21.25 21.59
N GLN A 79 -10.99 20.71 22.22
CA GLN A 79 -9.73 20.33 21.56
C GLN A 79 -9.64 18.81 21.45
N PHE A 80 -8.92 18.31 20.45
CA PHE A 80 -8.64 16.88 20.31
C PHE A 80 -7.15 16.64 20.39
N ARG A 81 -6.73 15.72 21.27
CA ARG A 81 -5.38 15.15 21.18
C ARG A 81 -5.41 14.07 20.11
N LYS A 82 -4.51 14.17 19.15
CA LYS A 82 -4.31 13.15 18.12
C LYS A 82 -3.01 12.41 18.40
N ILE A 83 -3.07 11.08 18.43
CA ILE A 83 -1.92 10.19 18.42
C ILE A 83 -1.94 9.49 17.06
N CYS A 84 -1.00 9.86 16.19
CA CYS A 84 -0.91 9.28 14.85
C CYS A 84 0.31 8.39 14.74
N ASN A 85 0.11 7.13 14.35
CA ASN A 85 1.18 6.19 14.05
C ASN A 85 1.18 5.85 12.56
N CYS A 86 2.38 5.83 11.98
CA CYS A 86 2.66 5.54 10.58
C CYS A 86 3.44 4.22 10.46
N CYS A 87 3.17 3.46 9.39
CA CYS A 87 3.91 2.24 9.09
C CYS A 87 5.19 2.61 8.35
N THR A 88 6.31 2.64 9.07
CA THR A 88 7.57 3.21 8.60
C THR A 88 8.61 2.11 8.37
N PRO A 89 9.42 2.21 7.31
CA PRO A 89 10.52 1.28 7.10
C PRO A 89 11.65 1.48 8.10
N ILE A 90 12.28 0.38 8.49
CA ILE A 90 13.58 0.39 9.16
C ILE A 90 14.62 -0.01 8.13
N VAL A 91 15.45 0.98 7.79
CA VAL A 91 16.57 0.83 6.87
C VAL A 91 17.81 0.55 7.71
N GLU A 92 18.50 -0.54 7.41
CA GLU A 92 19.75 -0.91 8.09
C GLU A 92 20.96 -0.73 7.17
N GLU A 93 20.77 -0.92 5.87
CA GLU A 93 21.85 -0.95 4.88
C GLU A 93 21.39 -0.38 3.54
N ASN A 94 22.35 0.10 2.76
CA ASN A 94 22.15 0.50 1.37
C ASN A 94 22.78 -0.55 0.45
N GLU A 95 22.04 -0.96 -0.57
CA GLU A 95 22.52 -1.84 -1.63
C GLU A 95 22.92 -1.01 -2.85
N ILE A 96 24.06 -1.34 -3.46
CA ILE A 96 24.52 -0.72 -4.69
C ILE A 96 24.12 -1.61 -5.87
N VAL A 97 23.32 -1.07 -6.78
CA VAL A 97 22.89 -1.75 -8.01
C VAL A 97 23.77 -1.27 -9.16
N GLN A 98 24.57 -2.18 -9.72
CA GLN A 98 25.31 -1.96 -10.96
C GLN A 98 24.45 -2.30 -12.18
N PHE A 99 24.52 -1.44 -13.20
CA PHE A 99 23.81 -1.60 -14.46
C PHE A 99 24.70 -2.26 -15.52
N ASP A 100 24.09 -2.99 -16.44
CA ASP A 100 24.79 -3.58 -17.57
C ASP A 100 24.86 -2.56 -18.72
N GLY A 101 25.97 -2.50 -19.45
CA GLY A 101 26.16 -1.59 -20.59
C GLY A 101 26.67 -0.18 -20.24
N CYS A 102 26.89 0.12 -18.97
CA CYS A 102 27.49 1.37 -18.48
C CYS A 102 28.17 1.16 -17.12
N GLU A 103 28.96 2.14 -16.65
CA GLU A 103 29.64 2.09 -15.34
C GLU A 103 28.81 2.69 -14.19
N ASP A 104 27.63 3.23 -14.49
CA ASP A 104 26.82 3.91 -13.50
C ASP A 104 26.20 2.94 -12.49
N THR A 105 26.02 3.45 -11.26
CA THR A 105 25.46 2.68 -10.15
C THR A 105 24.32 3.43 -9.47
N LEU A 106 23.42 2.67 -8.84
CA LEU A 106 22.30 3.22 -8.08
C LEU A 106 22.33 2.67 -6.66
N THR A 107 22.51 3.55 -5.68
CA THR A 107 22.45 3.20 -4.27
C THR A 107 21.00 3.27 -3.79
N LEU A 108 20.50 2.18 -3.20
CA LEU A 108 19.13 2.08 -2.75
C LEU A 108 19.03 1.53 -1.33
N PRO A 109 18.16 2.10 -0.47
CA PRO A 109 17.97 1.59 0.88
C PRO A 109 17.32 0.21 0.85
N VAL A 110 17.79 -0.70 1.71
CA VAL A 110 17.22 -2.04 1.89
C VAL A 110 16.34 -2.04 3.13
N ILE A 111 15.06 -2.32 2.94
CA ILE A 111 14.08 -2.40 4.03
C ILE A 111 14.02 -3.84 4.54
N LYS A 112 14.45 -4.06 5.79
CA LYS A 112 14.42 -5.40 6.45
C LYS A 112 13.11 -5.63 7.20
N ARG A 113 12.61 -4.59 7.89
CA ARG A 113 11.39 -4.66 8.69
C ARG A 113 10.59 -3.36 8.63
N CYS A 114 9.35 -3.44 9.06
CA CYS A 114 8.41 -2.33 9.11
C CYS A 114 7.80 -2.26 10.51
N GLU A 115 7.70 -1.06 11.06
CA GLU A 115 7.16 -0.84 12.40
C GLU A 115 6.19 0.34 12.43
N CYS A 116 5.28 0.33 13.39
CA CYS A 116 4.42 1.47 13.68
C CYS A 116 5.17 2.44 14.57
N ARG A 117 5.47 3.64 14.04
CA ARG A 117 6.11 4.73 14.80
C ARG A 117 5.22 5.96 14.77
N PRO A 118 5.34 6.88 15.75
CA PRO A 118 4.70 8.19 15.64
C PRO A 118 5.02 8.80 14.28
N CYS A 119 4.00 9.28 13.58
CA CYS A 119 4.25 10.01 12.34
C CYS A 119 5.07 11.26 12.70
N GLY A 120 6.19 11.49 12.00
CA GLY A 120 6.97 12.70 12.19
C GLY A 120 6.08 13.93 11.97
N THR A 121 6.19 14.92 12.86
CA THR A 121 5.75 16.28 12.53
C THR A 121 6.64 16.80 11.42
N ARG A 122 6.10 17.71 10.62
CA ARG A 122 6.60 18.16 9.30
C ARG A 122 7.99 18.82 9.29
N ASP A 123 8.76 18.71 10.38
CA ASP A 123 10.04 19.38 10.62
C ASP A 123 11.26 18.47 10.36
N GLU A 124 11.06 17.21 9.96
CA GLU A 124 12.14 16.27 9.60
C GLU A 124 11.96 15.71 8.17
N LEU A 125 11.84 16.59 7.18
CA LEU A 125 11.83 16.24 5.75
C LEU A 125 12.66 17.23 4.93
#